data_AF-A0A6F8ZWW8-F1
#
_entry.id   AF-A0A6F8ZWW8-F1
#
_cell.length_a   1.000
_cell.length_b   1.000
_cell.length_c   1.000
_cell.angle_alpha   90.00
_cell.angle_beta   90.00
_cell.angle_gamma   90.00
#
_symmetry.space_group_name_H-M   'P 1'
#
loop_
_entity.id
_entity.type
_entity.pdbx_description
1 polymer ?
#
loop_
_entity_poly.entity_id
_entity_poly.type
_entity_poly.pdbx_seq_one_letter_code
_entity_poly.pdbx_strand_id
1 'polypeptide(L)'
;MASVSVDKDSADQKLQFAPFSSALEAGFWHQLTQKKLNDYRLDESPKNIKGYYYNGDPVGLPTRLTLEFSAFEADGPSPARCCPVTGTLYNTNTLEAFKTSDKKALLEQQAMETSALQAAYDSLCSETGTSAVPYFLIKYTEEAVQVAQLRDWDRFNTDLNQAATGCIKLLQAATGCIKLLHQAATGCIKLLLQAATGCIKLLQAASSCYRLHQAATGCIKLHQVCHCQRSLLSVPSVCPKSVGWEKNPKGALGPRMVNLSECMDPKRLAESSVDLNLKLMRWRLVPSLDLDKVTSTKCLLLGAGTLGCNVARTLMGWGVRHITFVDNAKISYSNPVRQPLYEFEDCLGGGKSKALAAVDRLGKIFPGVVSP
;
A
#
# COMPACT_ATOMS: atom_id res chain seq x y z
N MET A 1 34.70 45.54 6.99
CA MET A 1 33.51 45.87 6.19
C MET A 1 33.25 44.71 5.25
N ALA A 2 32.40 43.77 5.65
CA ALA A 2 31.82 42.77 4.76
C ALA A 2 30.31 42.96 4.88
N SER A 3 29.72 43.51 3.84
CA SER A 3 28.31 43.85 3.72
C SER A 3 27.46 42.58 3.75
N VAL A 4 26.62 42.46 4.76
CA VAL A 4 25.50 41.52 4.78
C VAL A 4 24.54 41.93 3.67
N SER A 5 24.45 41.13 2.61
CA SER A 5 23.38 41.21 1.63
C SER A 5 22.10 40.74 2.31
N VAL A 6 21.26 41.70 2.67
CA VAL A 6 19.87 41.46 3.08
C VAL A 6 19.12 41.00 1.83
N ASP A 7 18.86 39.69 1.73
CA ASP A 7 18.02 39.14 0.68
C ASP A 7 16.62 39.73 0.77
N LYS A 8 16.16 40.19 -0.39
CA LYS A 8 15.05 41.13 -0.59
C LYS A 8 13.78 40.41 -1.05
N ASP A 9 13.50 39.21 -0.52
CA ASP A 9 12.41 38.32 -0.95
C ASP A 9 11.38 38.03 0.17
N SER A 10 11.06 39.02 1.01
CA SER A 10 10.00 38.89 2.04
C SER A 10 8.66 39.49 1.61
N ALA A 11 8.29 39.32 0.34
CA ALA A 11 6.97 39.70 -0.17
C ALA A 11 6.32 38.49 -0.86
N ASP A 12 5.24 38.00 -0.26
CA ASP A 12 4.32 36.98 -0.81
C ASP A 12 4.80 35.50 -0.78
N GLN A 13 5.25 34.99 0.38
CA GLN A 13 5.32 33.55 0.60
C GLN A 13 3.91 32.94 0.59
N LYS A 14 3.50 32.43 -0.56
CA LYS A 14 2.23 31.71 -0.73
C LYS A 14 2.31 30.35 -0.03
N LEU A 15 1.28 30.02 0.75
CA LEU A 15 1.13 28.71 1.39
C LEU A 15 1.15 27.61 0.33
N GLN A 16 2.04 26.63 0.47
CA GLN A 16 2.14 25.47 -0.41
C GLN A 16 1.68 24.22 0.32
N PHE A 17 0.91 23.38 -0.37
CA PHE A 17 0.41 22.11 0.16
C PHE A 17 1.24 20.95 -0.37
N ALA A 18 1.64 20.04 0.53
CA ALA A 18 2.25 18.77 0.13
C ALA A 18 1.14 17.75 -0.19
N PRO A 19 1.10 17.18 -1.41
CA PRO A 19 0.10 16.18 -1.76
C PRO A 19 0.40 14.83 -1.11
N PHE A 20 -0.65 14.03 -0.90
CA PHE A 20 -0.50 12.61 -0.56
C PHE A 20 0.16 11.85 -1.72
N SER A 21 0.98 10.86 -1.35
CA SER A 21 1.47 9.84 -2.28
C SER A 21 0.66 8.57 -2.10
N SER A 22 0.07 8.02 -3.17
CA SER A 22 -0.65 6.75 -3.09
C SER A 22 0.32 5.57 -2.94
N ALA A 23 -0.01 4.64 -2.05
CA ALA A 23 0.69 3.38 -1.84
C ALA A 23 -0.32 2.23 -1.87
N LEU A 24 -0.37 1.50 -2.99
CA LEU A 24 -1.29 0.39 -3.19
C LEU A 24 -0.54 -0.92 -2.98
N GLU A 25 -1.00 -1.76 -2.07
CA GLU A 25 -0.44 -3.10 -1.87
C GLU A 25 -0.98 -4.12 -2.89
N ALA A 26 -0.24 -5.20 -3.12
CA ALA A 26 -0.71 -6.29 -3.98
C ALA A 26 -2.02 -6.91 -3.46
N GLY A 27 -2.21 -6.95 -2.13
CA GLY A 27 -3.44 -7.45 -1.50
C GLY A 27 -4.69 -6.67 -1.92
N PHE A 28 -4.58 -5.34 -2.11
CA PHE A 28 -5.69 -4.51 -2.59
C PHE A 28 -6.18 -4.97 -3.97
N TRP A 29 -5.25 -5.18 -4.91
CA TRP A 29 -5.57 -5.61 -6.27
C TRP A 29 -6.15 -7.01 -6.33
N HIS A 30 -5.65 -7.91 -5.47
CA HIS A 30 -6.18 -9.27 -5.35
C HIS A 30 -7.64 -9.23 -4.90
N GLN A 31 -7.93 -8.47 -3.84
CA GLN A 31 -9.28 -8.34 -3.30
C GLN A 31 -10.22 -7.64 -4.28
N LEU A 32 -9.76 -6.60 -4.98
CA LEU A 32 -10.52 -5.92 -6.02
C LEU A 32 -10.89 -6.90 -7.16
N THR A 33 -9.94 -7.75 -7.57
CA THR A 33 -10.17 -8.75 -8.62
C THR A 33 -11.20 -9.78 -8.18
N GLN A 34 -11.09 -10.30 -6.96
CA GLN A 34 -12.06 -11.26 -6.41
C GLN A 34 -13.47 -10.66 -6.31
N LYS A 35 -13.60 -9.45 -5.73
CA LYS A 35 -14.89 -8.76 -5.63
C LYS A 35 -15.45 -8.40 -7.00
N LYS A 36 -14.63 -8.01 -7.97
CA LYS A 36 -15.09 -7.70 -9.34
C LYS A 36 -15.59 -8.94 -10.07
N LEU A 37 -14.95 -10.10 -9.89
CA LEU A 37 -15.39 -11.35 -10.52
C LEU A 37 -16.64 -11.94 -9.86
N ASN A 38 -16.69 -11.96 -8.53
CA ASN A 38 -17.72 -12.68 -7.79
C ASN A 38 -18.96 -11.82 -7.51
N ASP A 39 -18.74 -10.58 -7.06
CA ASP A 39 -19.80 -9.72 -6.50
C ASP A 39 -20.24 -8.65 -7.49
N TYR A 40 -19.33 -7.80 -7.96
CA TYR A 40 -19.67 -6.60 -8.74
C TYR A 40 -19.97 -6.94 -10.21
N ARG A 41 -19.25 -7.89 -10.81
CA ARG A 41 -19.42 -8.30 -12.22
C ARG A 41 -19.39 -7.08 -13.15
N LEU A 42 -20.50 -6.75 -13.81
CA LEU A 42 -20.63 -5.62 -14.74
C LEU A 42 -20.96 -4.29 -14.05
N ASP A 43 -21.24 -4.29 -12.76
CA ASP A 43 -21.57 -3.08 -12.01
C ASP A 43 -20.37 -2.12 -11.94
N GLU A 44 -20.61 -0.87 -12.33
CA GLU A 44 -19.65 0.25 -12.30
C GLU A 44 -19.99 1.28 -11.21
N SER A 45 -20.98 0.99 -10.36
CA SER A 45 -21.36 1.91 -9.29
C SER A 45 -20.19 2.15 -8.31
N PRO A 46 -20.08 3.39 -7.78
CA PRO A 46 -19.03 3.77 -6.84
C PRO A 46 -19.03 2.88 -5.61
N LYS A 47 -17.84 2.40 -5.21
CA LYS A 47 -17.67 1.56 -4.01
C LYS A 47 -16.90 2.29 -2.94
N ASN A 48 -17.40 2.25 -1.71
CA ASN A 48 -16.68 2.84 -0.58
C ASN A 48 -15.46 1.98 -0.23
N ILE A 49 -14.32 2.65 -0.06
CA ILE A 49 -13.06 2.06 0.36
C ILE A 49 -12.49 2.83 1.55
N LYS A 50 -11.68 2.14 2.34
CA LYS A 50 -10.98 2.66 3.50
C LYS A 50 -9.48 2.54 3.28
N GLY A 51 -8.78 3.66 3.37
CA GLY A 51 -7.34 3.70 3.45
C GLY A 51 -6.90 4.15 4.82
N TYR A 52 -5.59 4.27 4.98
CA TYR A 52 -5.02 4.92 6.14
C TYR A 52 -3.73 5.64 5.75
N TYR A 53 -3.34 6.61 6.54
CA TYR A 53 -2.06 7.30 6.40
C TYR A 53 -1.36 7.43 7.74
N TYR A 54 -0.07 7.71 7.68
CA TYR A 54 0.77 7.90 8.86
C TYR A 54 1.54 9.22 8.76
N ASN A 55 1.46 10.03 9.83
CA ASN A 55 2.09 11.36 9.89
C ASN A 55 3.44 11.38 10.62
N GLY A 56 4.16 10.26 10.67
CA GLY A 56 5.49 10.19 11.28
C GLY A 56 6.62 9.88 10.30
N ASP A 57 6.39 10.07 9.01
CA ASP A 57 7.45 9.91 8.01
C ASP A 57 8.56 10.97 8.22
N PRO A 58 9.84 10.62 7.95
CA PRO A 58 10.95 11.55 8.04
C PRO A 58 10.71 12.86 7.26
N VAL A 59 11.26 13.96 7.78
CA VAL A 59 11.14 15.30 7.16
C VAL A 59 11.62 15.24 5.70
N GLY A 60 10.76 15.66 4.77
CA GLY A 60 11.05 15.70 3.34
C GLY A 60 10.43 14.57 2.51
N LEU A 61 9.78 13.57 3.14
CA LEU A 61 8.99 12.57 2.43
C LEU A 61 7.50 12.94 2.40
N PRO A 62 6.80 12.74 1.26
CA PRO A 62 5.36 12.97 1.20
C PRO A 62 4.63 11.92 2.03
N THR A 63 3.57 12.36 2.73
CA THR A 63 2.70 11.46 3.49
C THR A 63 2.07 10.41 2.57
N ARG A 64 2.23 9.14 2.92
CA ARG A 64 1.69 8.03 2.13
C ARG A 64 0.26 7.69 2.55
N LEU A 65 -0.64 7.62 1.56
CA LEU A 65 -1.97 7.05 1.71
C LEU A 65 -1.93 5.59 1.26
N THR A 66 -2.04 4.67 2.21
CA THR A 66 -1.94 3.23 1.97
C THR A 66 -3.31 2.59 1.81
N LEU A 67 -3.42 1.73 0.80
CA LEU A 67 -4.57 0.87 0.53
C LEU A 67 -4.14 -0.59 0.54
N GLU A 68 -4.72 -1.37 1.45
CA GLU A 68 -4.41 -2.79 1.68
C GLU A 68 -5.58 -3.70 1.28
N PHE A 69 -5.44 -4.99 1.60
CA PHE A 69 -6.50 -5.99 1.47
C PHE A 69 -7.80 -5.60 2.21
N SER A 70 -7.68 -5.02 3.40
CA SER A 70 -8.80 -4.58 4.26
C SER A 70 -9.52 -3.33 3.74
N ALA A 71 -9.07 -2.73 2.63
CA ALA A 71 -9.63 -1.48 2.14
C ALA A 71 -11.11 -1.57 1.76
N PHE A 72 -11.64 -2.76 1.50
CA PHE A 72 -13.05 -2.96 1.17
C PHE A 72 -13.93 -3.32 2.38
N GLU A 73 -13.37 -3.28 3.59
CA GLU A 73 -14.07 -3.53 4.85
C GLU A 73 -14.29 -2.19 5.57
N ALA A 74 -15.52 -1.66 5.52
CA ALA A 74 -15.83 -0.35 6.10
C ALA A 74 -15.52 -0.30 7.61
N ASP A 75 -15.92 -1.34 8.34
CA ASP A 75 -15.85 -1.40 9.81
C ASP A 75 -14.56 -2.07 10.33
N GLY A 76 -13.61 -2.38 9.44
CA GLY A 76 -12.35 -3.03 9.82
C GLY A 76 -11.49 -2.16 10.74
N PRO A 77 -10.76 -2.74 11.71
CA PRO A 77 -9.84 -1.99 12.56
C PRO A 77 -8.67 -1.43 11.72
N SER A 78 -8.38 -0.13 11.89
CA SER A 78 -7.19 0.46 11.28
C SER A 78 -5.93 0.13 12.09
N PRO A 79 -4.75 -0.01 11.44
CA PRO A 79 -3.50 -0.26 12.15
C PRO A 79 -3.22 0.77 13.25
N ALA A 80 -2.60 0.31 14.34
CA ALA A 80 -2.26 1.17 15.47
C ALA A 80 -1.34 2.33 15.01
N ARG A 81 -1.62 3.54 15.51
CA ARG A 81 -0.90 4.78 15.17
C ARG A 81 -1.11 5.28 13.74
N CYS A 82 -2.05 4.73 12.98
CA CYS A 82 -2.44 5.24 11.66
C CYS A 82 -3.78 5.97 11.74
N CYS A 83 -3.97 6.93 10.82
CA CYS A 83 -5.22 7.68 10.69
C CYS A 83 -6.07 7.06 9.57
N PRO A 84 -7.28 6.56 9.86
CA PRO A 84 -8.15 6.01 8.83
C PRO A 84 -8.72 7.13 7.94
N VAL A 85 -8.88 6.82 6.66
CA VAL A 85 -9.44 7.71 5.64
C VAL A 85 -10.46 6.90 4.85
N THR A 86 -11.66 7.46 4.67
CA THR A 86 -12.67 6.88 3.79
C THR A 86 -12.64 7.56 2.44
N GLY A 87 -12.85 6.81 1.38
CA GLY A 87 -12.92 7.32 0.01
C GLY A 87 -13.79 6.43 -0.86
N THR A 88 -13.89 6.80 -2.14
CA THR A 88 -14.75 6.12 -3.10
C THR A 88 -13.94 5.66 -4.31
N LEU A 89 -14.10 4.38 -4.67
CA LEU A 89 -13.48 3.75 -5.81
C LEU A 89 -14.45 3.70 -6.99
N TYR A 90 -14.04 4.28 -8.11
CA TYR A 90 -14.72 4.17 -9.40
C TYR A 90 -13.97 3.19 -10.28
N ASN A 91 -14.60 2.07 -10.64
CA ASN A 91 -14.00 1.04 -11.48
C ASN A 91 -14.82 0.84 -12.76
N THR A 92 -14.23 1.18 -13.90
CA THR A 92 -14.84 1.00 -15.22
C THR A 92 -14.48 -0.36 -15.80
N ASN A 93 -15.41 -1.01 -16.51
CA ASN A 93 -15.17 -2.32 -17.12
C ASN A 93 -14.23 -2.25 -18.33
N THR A 94 -14.27 -1.16 -19.10
CA THR A 94 -13.48 -0.99 -20.32
C THR A 94 -12.43 0.10 -20.16
N LEU A 95 -11.28 -0.10 -20.80
CA LEU A 95 -10.22 0.91 -20.85
C LEU A 95 -10.66 2.18 -21.60
N GLU A 96 -11.56 2.04 -22.57
CA GLU A 96 -12.10 3.16 -23.32
C GLU A 96 -12.96 4.05 -22.43
N ALA A 97 -13.88 3.46 -21.64
CA ALA A 97 -14.69 4.20 -20.67
C ALA A 97 -13.82 4.95 -19.65
N PHE A 98 -12.72 4.34 -19.18
CA PHE A 98 -11.75 5.03 -18.33
C PHE A 98 -11.11 6.25 -19.02
N LYS A 99 -10.74 6.13 -20.30
CA LYS A 99 -10.10 7.22 -21.06
C LYS A 99 -11.06 8.36 -21.36
N THR A 100 -12.31 8.05 -21.67
CA THR A 100 -13.35 9.04 -22.00
C THR A 100 -14.01 9.66 -20.76
N SER A 101 -13.80 9.08 -19.57
CA SER A 101 -14.35 9.61 -18.33
C SER A 101 -13.91 11.06 -18.06
N ASP A 102 -14.86 11.90 -17.65
CA ASP A 102 -14.58 13.27 -17.26
C ASP A 102 -14.00 13.34 -15.85
N LYS A 103 -12.66 13.28 -15.79
CA LYS A 103 -11.87 13.36 -14.56
C LYS A 103 -12.04 14.69 -13.84
N LYS A 104 -12.40 15.76 -14.55
CA LYS A 104 -12.59 17.09 -13.95
C LYS A 104 -13.94 17.12 -13.23
N ALA A 105 -15.00 16.68 -13.89
CA ALA A 105 -16.33 16.59 -13.30
C ALA A 105 -16.36 15.68 -12.06
N LEU A 106 -15.67 14.53 -12.10
CA LEU A 106 -15.55 13.63 -10.93
C LEU A 106 -14.88 14.32 -9.74
N LEU A 107 -13.82 15.10 -9.97
CA LEU A 107 -13.14 15.84 -8.92
C LEU A 107 -14.01 16.97 -8.37
N GLU A 108 -14.75 17.68 -9.22
CA GLU A 108 -15.70 18.72 -8.82
C GLU A 108 -16.86 18.14 -7.99
N GLN A 109 -17.36 16.95 -8.34
CA GLN A 109 -18.38 16.25 -7.54
C GLN A 109 -17.87 15.94 -6.12
N GLN A 110 -16.66 15.38 -6.00
CA GLN A 110 -16.06 15.08 -4.69
C GLN A 110 -15.69 16.36 -3.91
N ALA A 111 -15.34 17.45 -4.60
CA ALA A 111 -15.13 18.75 -3.98
C ALA A 111 -16.43 19.36 -3.44
N MET A 112 -17.57 19.17 -4.13
CA MET A 112 -18.88 19.59 -3.63
C MET A 112 -19.25 18.83 -2.35
N GLU A 113 -18.97 17.53 -2.27
CA GLU A 113 -19.22 16.74 -1.05
C GLU A 113 -18.38 17.21 0.16
N THR A 114 -17.24 17.85 -0.08
CA THR A 114 -16.37 18.41 0.96
C THR A 114 -16.58 19.90 1.21
N SER A 115 -17.54 20.55 0.52
CA SER A 115 -17.77 22.00 0.65
C SER A 115 -18.22 22.41 2.05
N ALA A 116 -18.93 21.53 2.77
CA ALA A 116 -19.34 21.77 4.16
C ALA A 116 -18.13 21.90 5.10
N LEU A 117 -17.07 21.11 4.86
CA LEU A 117 -15.81 21.23 5.61
C LEU A 117 -15.10 22.54 5.27
N GLN A 118 -15.08 22.91 3.99
CA GLN A 118 -14.49 24.17 3.54
C GLN A 118 -15.17 25.37 4.23
N ALA A 119 -16.51 25.41 4.23
CA ALA A 119 -17.26 26.48 4.88
C ALA A 119 -16.99 26.57 6.40
N ALA A 120 -16.89 25.43 7.08
CA ALA A 120 -16.54 25.38 8.50
C ALA A 120 -15.10 25.86 8.77
N TYR A 121 -14.14 25.54 7.90
CA TYR A 121 -12.77 26.01 8.00
C TYR A 121 -12.63 27.51 7.71
N ASP A 122 -13.36 28.02 6.72
CA ASP A 122 -13.37 29.45 6.38
C ASP A 122 -13.97 30.29 7.52
N SER A 123 -14.99 29.77 8.21
CA SER A 123 -15.52 30.36 9.44
C SER A 123 -14.46 30.42 10.53
N LEU A 124 -13.72 29.33 10.75
CA LEU A 124 -12.62 29.29 11.73
C LEU A 124 -11.52 30.31 11.41
N CYS A 125 -11.14 30.43 10.13
CA CYS A 125 -10.12 31.40 9.71
C CYS A 125 -10.60 32.85 9.95
N SER A 126 -11.87 33.12 9.67
CA SER A 126 -12.51 34.42 9.89
C SER A 126 -12.57 34.79 11.38
N GLU A 127 -12.98 33.85 12.24
CA GLU A 127 -13.03 34.05 13.70
C GLU A 127 -11.65 34.29 14.33
N THR A 128 -10.62 33.67 13.76
CA THR A 128 -9.26 33.71 14.29
C THR A 128 -8.42 34.83 13.69
N GLY A 129 -8.94 35.51 12.66
CA GLY A 129 -8.26 36.60 11.96
C GLY A 129 -6.97 36.18 11.27
N THR A 130 -6.83 34.90 10.93
CA THR A 130 -5.62 34.34 10.29
C THR A 130 -5.92 33.80 8.89
N SER A 131 -4.96 33.95 7.97
CA SER A 131 -5.12 33.50 6.58
C SER A 131 -5.21 31.96 6.45
N ALA A 132 -4.64 31.22 7.41
CA ALA A 132 -4.75 29.77 7.48
C ALA A 132 -4.40 29.32 8.90
N VAL A 133 -5.20 28.42 9.45
CA VAL A 133 -4.91 27.74 10.73
C VAL A 133 -4.16 26.44 10.42
N PRO A 134 -2.91 26.25 10.90
CA PRO A 134 -2.08 25.10 10.54
C PRO A 134 -2.51 23.79 11.21
N TYR A 135 -3.15 23.87 12.38
CA TYR A 135 -3.64 22.72 13.13
C TYR A 135 -5.02 23.01 13.70
N PHE A 136 -5.99 22.15 13.37
CA PHE A 136 -7.39 22.31 13.75
C PHE A 136 -8.02 20.94 13.98
N LEU A 137 -9.12 20.95 14.72
CA LEU A 137 -9.93 19.79 15.04
C LEU A 137 -11.10 19.73 14.09
N ILE A 138 -11.48 18.53 13.65
CA ILE A 138 -12.62 18.29 12.79
C ILE A 138 -13.51 17.26 13.46
N LYS A 139 -14.81 17.57 13.53
CA LYS A 139 -15.86 16.66 14.00
C LYS A 139 -16.97 16.62 12.97
N TYR A 140 -17.37 15.41 12.63
CA TYR A 140 -18.46 15.15 11.72
C TYR A 140 -19.68 14.65 12.50
N THR A 141 -20.78 15.39 12.43
CA THR A 141 -22.10 14.93 12.87
C THR A 141 -22.96 14.61 11.65
N GLU A 142 -24.12 13.96 11.84
CA GLU A 142 -25.06 13.65 10.76
C GLU A 142 -25.53 14.91 10.01
N GLU A 143 -25.57 16.05 10.70
CA GLU A 143 -26.14 17.31 10.19
C GLU A 143 -25.10 18.39 9.90
N ALA A 144 -23.87 18.30 10.43
CA ALA A 144 -22.89 19.37 10.31
C ALA A 144 -21.42 18.89 10.34
N VAL A 145 -20.56 19.74 9.79
CA VAL A 145 -19.11 19.66 9.97
C VAL A 145 -18.70 20.77 10.93
N GLN A 146 -18.11 20.41 12.06
CA GLN A 146 -17.60 21.36 13.04
C GLN A 146 -16.08 21.38 12.97
N VAL A 147 -15.51 22.58 12.94
CA VAL A 147 -14.07 22.82 12.91
C VAL A 147 -13.71 23.75 14.07
N ALA A 148 -12.69 23.40 14.85
CA ALA A 148 -12.27 24.18 16.01
C ALA A 148 -10.75 24.22 16.12
N GLN A 149 -10.21 25.13 16.94
CA GLN A 149 -8.77 25.15 17.20
C GLN A 149 -8.36 24.07 18.19
N LEU A 150 -7.10 23.63 18.10
CA LEU A 150 -6.53 22.62 18.99
C LEU A 150 -6.64 23.00 20.48
N ARG A 151 -6.61 24.30 20.80
CA ARG A 151 -6.74 24.83 22.17
C ARG A 151 -8.13 24.60 22.78
N ASP A 152 -9.14 24.41 21.95
CA ASP A 152 -10.53 24.22 22.39
C ASP A 152 -10.91 22.74 22.49
N TRP A 153 -9.92 21.85 22.51
CA TRP A 153 -10.09 20.39 22.60
C TRP A 153 -11.11 19.96 23.65
N ASP A 154 -10.97 20.47 24.88
CA ASP A 154 -11.82 20.08 26.02
C ASP A 154 -13.29 20.47 25.81
N ARG A 155 -13.56 21.56 25.07
CA ARG A 155 -14.92 22.03 24.74
C ARG A 155 -15.48 21.33 23.50
N PHE A 156 -14.62 20.97 22.57
CA PHE A 156 -14.98 20.31 21.32
C PHE A 156 -15.39 18.83 21.52
N ASN A 157 -14.86 18.21 22.58
CA ASN A 157 -14.98 16.78 22.85
C ASN A 157 -16.02 16.39 23.92
N THR A 158 -16.98 17.28 24.25
CA THR A 158 -17.92 17.09 25.38
C THR A 158 -18.83 15.86 25.26
N ASP A 159 -19.11 15.39 24.04
CA ASP A 159 -20.08 14.31 23.79
C ASP A 159 -19.50 12.89 23.94
N LEU A 160 -18.19 12.75 24.19
CA LEU A 160 -17.50 11.47 24.30
C LEU A 160 -17.51 10.84 25.70
N ASN A 161 -18.20 11.48 26.64
CA ASN A 161 -18.23 11.09 28.04
C ASN A 161 -19.09 9.85 28.38
N GLN A 162 -19.70 9.15 27.41
CA GLN A 162 -20.42 7.90 27.69
C GLN A 162 -19.61 6.61 27.44
N ALA A 163 -18.38 6.66 26.92
CA ALA A 163 -17.58 5.43 26.72
C ALA A 163 -16.08 5.51 27.06
N ALA A 164 -15.54 6.62 27.57
CA ALA A 164 -14.10 6.76 27.87
C ALA A 164 -13.77 7.31 29.26
N THR A 165 -14.58 6.97 30.28
CA THR A 165 -14.34 7.28 31.71
C THR A 165 -13.13 6.57 32.33
N GLY A 166 -12.24 5.99 31.53
CA GLY A 166 -10.97 5.39 31.97
C GLY A 166 -9.71 6.22 31.65
N CYS A 167 -9.71 7.03 30.59
CA CYS A 167 -8.47 7.68 30.10
C CYS A 167 -8.30 9.15 30.54
N ILE A 168 -9.38 9.82 30.97
CA ILE A 168 -9.34 11.24 31.38
C ILE A 168 -8.66 11.43 32.75
N LYS A 169 -8.54 10.39 33.58
CA LYS A 169 -7.81 10.47 34.87
C LYS A 169 -6.28 10.50 34.74
N LEU A 170 -5.70 10.19 33.57
CA LEU A 170 -4.24 10.16 33.38
C LEU A 170 -3.64 11.48 32.87
N LEU A 171 -4.45 12.37 32.26
CA LEU A 171 -3.94 13.64 31.73
C LEU A 171 -3.87 14.76 32.79
N GLN A 172 -4.65 14.67 33.87
CA GLN A 172 -4.54 15.61 35.01
C GLN A 172 -3.22 15.46 35.79
N ALA A 173 -2.48 14.36 35.61
CA ALA A 173 -1.15 14.18 36.21
C ALA A 173 -0.01 14.85 35.40
N ALA A 174 -0.20 15.12 34.11
CA ALA A 174 0.86 15.61 33.22
C ALA A 174 0.90 17.16 33.10
N THR A 175 -0.22 17.84 33.30
CA THR A 175 -0.29 19.32 33.29
C THR A 175 0.33 19.97 34.53
N GLY A 176 0.56 19.21 35.62
CA GLY A 176 1.34 19.66 36.77
C GLY A 176 2.84 19.81 36.48
N CYS A 177 3.40 19.00 35.57
CA CYS A 177 4.85 18.97 35.31
C CYS A 177 5.33 20.09 34.37
N ILE A 178 4.46 20.69 33.56
CA ILE A 178 4.83 21.76 32.62
C ILE A 178 4.97 23.12 33.34
N LYS A 179 4.21 23.37 34.42
CA LYS A 179 4.40 24.56 35.27
C LYS A 179 5.66 24.48 36.14
N LEU A 180 6.09 23.28 36.55
CA LEU A 180 7.30 23.07 37.36
C LEU A 180 8.59 23.25 36.55
N LEU A 181 8.61 22.93 35.25
CA LEU A 181 9.82 23.07 34.43
C LEU A 181 10.15 24.51 34.04
N HIS A 182 9.14 25.39 33.91
CA HIS A 182 9.37 26.78 33.51
C HIS A 182 9.73 27.71 34.68
N GLN A 183 9.51 27.29 35.94
CA GLN A 183 9.97 28.02 37.13
C GLN A 183 11.34 27.57 37.66
N ALA A 184 11.85 26.40 37.24
CA ALA A 184 13.16 25.90 37.68
C ALA A 184 14.34 26.32 36.79
N ALA A 185 14.08 26.77 35.55
CA ALA A 185 15.13 27.06 34.56
C ALA A 185 15.69 28.50 34.59
N THR A 186 15.12 29.41 35.39
CA THR A 186 15.61 30.80 35.52
C THR A 186 16.37 31.08 36.84
N GLY A 187 16.57 30.07 37.70
CA GLY A 187 17.25 30.24 38.99
C GLY A 187 18.69 29.71 39.10
N CYS A 188 19.10 28.72 38.29
CA CYS A 188 20.30 27.93 38.60
C CYS A 188 21.43 28.03 37.56
N ILE A 189 21.59 29.20 36.92
CA ILE A 189 22.80 29.58 36.17
C ILE A 189 23.94 30.05 37.11
N LYS A 190 23.74 30.10 38.44
CA LYS A 190 24.72 30.73 39.35
C LYS A 190 25.49 29.84 40.32
N LEU A 191 25.44 28.51 40.22
CA LEU A 191 26.28 27.64 41.06
C LEU A 191 26.86 26.49 40.25
N LEU A 192 28.01 26.79 39.64
CA LEU A 192 29.05 25.84 39.28
C LEU A 192 29.46 24.98 40.49
N LEU A 193 29.97 23.78 40.17
CA LEU A 193 30.75 22.88 41.03
C LEU A 193 29.98 22.12 42.13
N GLN A 194 29.79 20.82 41.91
CA GLN A 194 30.63 19.82 42.59
C GLN A 194 30.41 18.40 42.03
N ALA A 195 31.54 17.78 41.68
CA ALA A 195 31.80 16.35 41.73
C ALA A 195 30.88 15.39 40.95
N ALA A 196 31.23 15.20 39.69
CA ALA A 196 31.53 13.89 39.08
C ALA A 196 31.00 12.63 39.80
N THR A 197 29.70 12.40 39.75
CA THR A 197 29.07 11.05 39.85
C THR A 197 27.81 10.95 38.96
N GLY A 198 27.76 11.73 37.87
CA GLY A 198 26.55 11.92 37.04
C GLY A 198 26.55 11.23 35.67
N CYS A 199 27.64 10.61 35.23
CA CYS A 199 27.79 10.20 33.83
C CYS A 199 27.09 8.87 33.46
N ILE A 200 26.52 8.13 34.41
CA ILE A 200 25.73 6.92 34.10
C ILE A 200 24.22 7.22 33.95
N LYS A 201 23.74 8.36 34.48
CA LYS A 201 22.32 8.77 34.35
C LYS A 201 22.02 9.59 33.10
N LEU A 202 23.01 10.26 32.50
CA LEU A 202 22.84 11.05 31.27
C LEU A 202 22.58 10.19 30.03
N LEU A 203 23.11 8.96 29.97
CA LEU A 203 22.81 8.04 28.86
C LEU A 203 21.39 7.45 28.95
N GLN A 204 20.86 7.26 30.17
CA GLN A 204 19.45 6.88 30.37
C GLN A 204 18.48 8.03 30.10
N ALA A 205 18.87 9.29 30.38
CA ALA A 205 18.06 10.47 30.09
C ALA A 205 17.94 10.77 28.58
N ALA A 206 18.97 10.49 27.78
CA ALA A 206 18.88 10.61 26.32
C ALA A 206 17.90 9.59 25.71
N SER A 207 17.81 8.38 26.30
CA SER A 207 16.86 7.35 25.87
C SER A 207 15.40 7.68 26.23
N SER A 208 15.18 8.41 27.32
CA SER A 208 13.84 8.88 27.72
C SER A 208 13.41 10.12 26.95
N CYS A 209 14.33 11.00 26.53
CA CYS A 209 14.01 12.10 25.61
C CYS A 209 13.65 11.60 24.20
N TYR A 210 14.29 10.54 23.69
CA TYR A 210 13.89 9.90 22.44
C TYR A 210 12.50 9.24 22.56
N ARG A 211 12.20 8.60 23.70
CA ARG A 211 10.84 8.10 23.99
C ARG A 211 9.82 9.22 24.19
N LEU A 212 10.20 10.38 24.71
CA LEU A 212 9.30 11.53 24.86
C LEU A 212 9.00 12.19 23.52
N HIS A 213 9.96 12.24 22.58
CA HIS A 213 9.68 12.68 21.21
C HIS A 213 8.76 11.67 20.50
N GLN A 214 8.93 10.36 20.73
CA GLN A 214 8.00 9.34 20.26
C GLN A 214 6.61 9.43 20.90
N ALA A 215 6.54 9.84 22.18
CA ALA A 215 5.29 10.06 22.90
C ALA A 215 4.58 11.36 22.48
N ALA A 216 5.33 12.43 22.14
CA ALA A 216 4.77 13.66 21.57
C ALA A 216 4.23 13.44 20.16
N THR A 217 4.88 12.60 19.34
CA THR A 217 4.27 12.09 18.09
C THR A 217 3.10 11.13 18.35
N GLY A 218 3.04 10.51 19.54
CA GLY A 218 1.91 9.73 20.03
C GLY A 218 0.74 10.57 20.57
N CYS A 219 0.93 11.88 20.77
CA CYS A 219 -0.12 12.84 21.08
C CYS A 219 -0.90 13.29 19.84
N ILE A 220 -0.56 12.80 18.63
CA ILE A 220 -1.48 12.71 17.48
C ILE A 220 -2.41 11.50 17.67
N LYS A 221 -2.85 11.26 18.90
CA LYS A 221 -4.00 10.42 19.21
C LYS A 221 -5.12 11.39 19.50
N LEU A 222 -5.89 11.72 18.47
CA LEU A 222 -7.33 11.98 18.51
C LEU A 222 -7.74 12.60 17.17
N HIS A 223 -7.72 11.80 16.12
CA HIS A 223 -8.71 11.92 15.07
C HIS A 223 -9.66 10.74 15.26
N GLN A 224 -10.72 10.97 16.03
CA GLN A 224 -11.83 10.05 16.08
C GLN A 224 -12.59 10.17 14.77
N VAL A 225 -12.40 9.20 13.89
CA VAL A 225 -13.27 9.03 12.72
C VAL A 225 -14.58 8.44 13.25
N CYS A 226 -15.57 9.32 13.43
CA CYS A 226 -16.96 8.89 13.57
C CYS A 226 -17.38 8.23 12.26
N HIS A 227 -17.78 6.95 12.33
CA HIS A 227 -18.52 6.29 11.27
C HIS A 227 -19.81 7.06 11.03
N CYS A 228 -19.99 7.59 9.84
CA CYS A 228 -21.26 8.16 9.44
C CYS A 228 -21.46 7.92 7.95
N GLN A 229 -22.42 7.06 7.64
CA GLN A 229 -22.88 6.83 6.28
C GLN A 229 -23.67 8.06 5.84
N ARG A 230 -23.06 8.89 4.99
CA ARG A 230 -23.55 10.25 4.70
C ARG A 230 -24.70 10.27 3.70
N SER A 231 -25.76 10.96 4.10
CA SER A 231 -26.79 11.53 3.24
C SER A 231 -26.40 12.95 2.83
N LEU A 232 -26.78 13.34 1.61
CA LEU A 232 -26.40 14.58 0.93
C LEU A 232 -26.83 15.83 1.72
N LEU A 233 -25.88 16.60 2.26
CA LEU A 233 -26.12 17.94 2.82
C LEU A 233 -26.29 18.97 1.69
N SER A 234 -27.09 20.00 1.94
CA SER A 234 -27.43 21.03 0.95
C SER A 234 -26.22 21.87 0.52
N VAL A 235 -26.04 21.98 -0.79
CA VAL A 235 -24.83 22.51 -1.45
C VAL A 235 -24.92 24.04 -1.62
N PRO A 236 -23.93 24.83 -1.20
CA PRO A 236 -23.84 26.26 -1.57
C PRO A 236 -23.46 26.43 -3.06
N SER A 237 -23.99 27.46 -3.72
CA SER A 237 -24.00 27.61 -5.19
C SER A 237 -22.65 27.91 -5.87
N VAL A 238 -21.55 28.06 -5.13
CA VAL A 238 -20.22 28.35 -5.67
C VAL A 238 -19.18 27.43 -5.03
N CYS A 239 -18.73 26.42 -5.77
CA CYS A 239 -17.65 25.52 -5.36
C CYS A 239 -16.28 26.11 -5.81
N PRO A 240 -15.28 26.23 -4.91
CA PRO A 240 -13.95 26.70 -5.30
C PRO A 240 -13.26 25.73 -6.25
N LYS A 241 -12.31 26.23 -7.05
CA LYS A 241 -11.58 25.44 -8.06
C LYS A 241 -10.88 24.24 -7.40
N SER A 242 -11.32 23.03 -7.73
CA SER A 242 -10.77 21.80 -7.18
C SER A 242 -9.48 21.38 -7.89
N VAL A 243 -8.50 20.94 -7.09
CA VAL A 243 -7.23 20.34 -7.54
C VAL A 243 -6.94 19.13 -6.63
N GLY A 244 -6.23 18.12 -7.13
CA GLY A 244 -5.95 16.93 -6.31
C GLY A 244 -5.51 15.67 -7.05
N TRP A 245 -5.52 15.66 -8.39
CA TRP A 245 -5.01 14.52 -9.15
C TRP A 245 -3.52 14.29 -8.87
N GLU A 246 -3.19 13.08 -8.42
CA GLU A 246 -1.81 12.68 -8.16
C GLU A 246 -0.99 12.66 -9.46
N LYS A 247 0.25 13.12 -9.38
CA LYS A 247 1.19 13.03 -10.49
C LYS A 247 1.72 11.60 -10.63
N ASN A 248 1.94 11.18 -11.87
CA ASN A 248 2.64 9.94 -12.15
C ASN A 248 4.14 10.05 -11.77
N PRO A 249 4.91 8.95 -11.78
CA PRO A 249 6.35 8.99 -11.49
C PRO A 249 7.18 9.89 -12.41
N LYS A 250 6.64 10.27 -13.58
CA LYS A 250 7.26 11.22 -14.53
C LYS A 250 6.91 12.68 -14.23
N GLY A 251 6.17 12.96 -13.14
CA GLY A 251 5.75 14.31 -12.75
C GLY A 251 4.58 14.88 -13.55
N ALA A 252 3.98 14.10 -14.45
CA ALA A 252 2.84 14.53 -15.27
C ALA A 252 1.50 14.14 -14.64
N LEU A 253 0.45 14.90 -14.94
CA LEU A 253 -0.93 14.58 -14.55
C LEU A 253 -1.47 13.48 -15.45
N GLY A 254 -1.33 12.22 -15.02
CA GLY A 254 -1.73 11.06 -15.80
C GLY A 254 -1.88 9.81 -14.94
N PRO A 255 -2.59 8.79 -15.43
CA PRO A 255 -2.82 7.57 -14.67
C PRO A 255 -1.53 6.80 -14.42
N ARG A 256 -1.52 6.00 -13.35
CA ARG A 256 -0.48 5.00 -13.09
C ARG A 256 -0.92 3.65 -13.66
N MET A 257 0.02 2.93 -14.24
CA MET A 257 -0.18 1.56 -14.74
C MET A 257 0.85 0.67 -14.06
N VAL A 258 0.38 -0.46 -13.51
CA VAL A 258 1.21 -1.42 -12.77
C VAL A 258 0.97 -2.80 -13.36
N ASN A 259 2.04 -3.54 -13.65
CA ASN A 259 1.97 -4.93 -14.07
C ASN A 259 2.20 -5.83 -12.86
N LEU A 260 1.16 -6.55 -12.42
CA LEU A 260 1.21 -7.45 -11.27
C LEU A 260 1.34 -8.93 -11.66
N SER A 261 1.61 -9.22 -12.94
CA SER A 261 1.72 -10.61 -13.41
C SER A 261 2.80 -11.40 -12.68
N GLU A 262 3.92 -10.79 -12.30
CA GLU A 262 4.99 -11.47 -11.56
C GLU A 262 4.57 -11.95 -10.17
N CYS A 263 3.60 -11.29 -9.53
CA CYS A 263 3.13 -11.64 -8.19
C CYS A 263 1.73 -12.28 -8.16
N MET A 264 0.98 -12.24 -9.27
CA MET A 264 -0.39 -12.74 -9.33
C MET A 264 -0.64 -13.83 -10.38
N ASP A 265 0.19 -13.97 -11.42
CA ASP A 265 0.03 -15.01 -12.43
C ASP A 265 0.58 -16.35 -11.89
N PRO A 266 -0.26 -17.38 -11.69
CA PRO A 266 0.19 -18.68 -11.19
C PRO A 266 1.29 -19.32 -12.06
N LYS A 267 1.28 -19.08 -13.37
CA LYS A 267 2.28 -19.65 -14.28
C LYS A 267 3.65 -19.01 -14.04
N ARG A 268 3.70 -17.67 -13.97
CA ARG A 268 4.95 -16.92 -13.69
C ARG A 268 5.47 -17.18 -12.28
N LEU A 269 4.57 -17.35 -11.31
CA LEU A 269 4.94 -17.74 -9.94
C LEU A 269 5.59 -19.13 -9.92
N ALA A 270 5.03 -20.10 -10.65
CA ALA A 270 5.62 -21.43 -10.79
C ALA A 270 7.00 -21.38 -11.47
N GLU A 271 7.14 -20.61 -12.57
CA GLU A 271 8.42 -20.38 -13.24
C GLU A 271 9.46 -19.78 -12.30
N SER A 272 9.10 -18.71 -11.59
CA SER A 272 9.98 -18.02 -10.65
C SER A 272 10.41 -18.94 -9.49
N SER A 273 9.51 -19.81 -9.02
CA SER A 273 9.81 -20.78 -7.95
C SER A 273 10.83 -21.84 -8.40
N VAL A 274 10.69 -22.36 -9.62
CA VAL A 274 11.67 -23.31 -10.20
C VAL A 274 13.03 -22.64 -10.36
N ASP A 275 13.07 -21.44 -10.93
CA ASP A 275 14.32 -20.70 -11.14
C ASP A 275 15.01 -20.35 -9.82
N LEU A 276 14.23 -20.00 -8.79
CA LEU A 276 14.77 -19.71 -7.46
C LEU A 276 15.47 -20.93 -6.86
N ASN A 277 14.89 -22.13 -6.99
CA ASN A 277 15.53 -23.36 -6.50
C ASN A 277 16.90 -23.60 -7.13
N LEU A 278 17.03 -23.38 -8.44
CA LEU A 278 18.30 -23.51 -9.16
C LEU A 278 19.31 -22.42 -8.75
N LYS A 279 18.84 -21.17 -8.60
CA LYS A 279 19.67 -20.06 -8.10
C LYS A 279 20.18 -20.33 -6.68
N LEU A 280 19.37 -20.92 -5.81
CA LEU A 280 19.79 -21.32 -4.46
C LEU A 280 20.90 -22.37 -4.49
N MET A 281 20.83 -23.36 -5.39
CA MET A 281 21.93 -24.33 -5.58
C MET A 281 23.22 -23.65 -6.03
N ARG A 282 23.12 -22.73 -7.01
CA ARG A 282 24.27 -21.92 -7.46
C ARG A 282 24.88 -21.12 -6.32
N TRP A 283 24.07 -20.40 -5.55
CA TRP A 283 24.59 -19.54 -4.48
C TRP A 283 25.18 -20.33 -3.31
N ARG A 284 24.60 -21.48 -2.95
CA ARG A 284 25.00 -22.23 -1.75
C ARG A 284 26.12 -23.24 -2.01
N LEU A 285 26.13 -23.88 -3.17
CA LEU A 285 26.99 -25.05 -3.42
C LEU A 285 27.99 -24.80 -4.54
N VAL A 286 27.52 -24.31 -5.69
CA VAL A 286 28.36 -24.20 -6.90
C VAL A 286 28.20 -22.83 -7.56
N PRO A 287 28.91 -21.77 -7.08
CA PRO A 287 28.77 -20.42 -7.62
C PRO A 287 29.15 -20.28 -9.10
N SER A 288 30.03 -21.16 -9.58
CA SER A 288 30.48 -21.26 -10.97
C SER A 288 29.45 -21.88 -11.92
N LEU A 289 28.34 -22.41 -11.40
CA LEU A 289 27.28 -23.00 -12.23
C LEU A 289 26.61 -21.92 -13.09
N ASP A 290 26.66 -22.12 -14.39
CA ASP A 290 26.06 -21.22 -15.38
C ASP A 290 24.63 -21.67 -15.74
N LEU A 291 23.66 -21.13 -15.00
CA LEU A 291 22.25 -21.47 -15.18
C LEU A 291 21.68 -20.96 -16.50
N ASP A 292 22.23 -19.87 -17.05
CA ASP A 292 21.73 -19.26 -18.28
C ASP A 292 22.00 -20.17 -19.49
N LYS A 293 23.16 -20.84 -19.51
CA LYS A 293 23.45 -21.89 -20.50
C LYS A 293 22.49 -23.06 -20.41
N VAL A 294 22.16 -23.52 -19.20
CA VAL A 294 21.24 -24.66 -19.03
C VAL A 294 19.84 -24.29 -19.53
N THR A 295 19.32 -23.14 -19.11
CA THR A 295 17.98 -22.68 -19.48
C THR A 295 17.82 -22.43 -20.99
N SER A 296 18.85 -21.87 -21.64
CA SER A 296 18.83 -21.57 -23.08
C SER A 296 19.09 -22.77 -23.99
N THR A 297 19.54 -23.90 -23.43
CA THR A 297 19.80 -25.12 -24.21
C THR A 297 18.50 -25.68 -24.79
N LYS A 298 18.54 -26.06 -26.07
CA LYS A 298 17.44 -26.72 -26.78
C LYS A 298 17.74 -28.22 -26.90
N CYS A 299 16.87 -29.06 -26.37
CA CYS A 299 17.07 -30.50 -26.32
C CYS A 299 16.13 -31.23 -27.28
N LEU A 300 16.70 -31.98 -28.24
CA LEU A 300 15.97 -32.92 -29.08
C LEU A 300 16.07 -34.32 -28.47
N LEU A 301 14.94 -34.91 -28.10
CA LEU A 301 14.84 -36.26 -27.55
C LEU A 301 14.34 -37.23 -28.62
N LEU A 302 15.26 -38.05 -29.14
CA LEU A 302 14.95 -39.11 -30.09
C LEU A 302 14.40 -40.34 -29.34
N GLY A 303 13.09 -40.34 -29.16
CA GLY A 303 12.33 -41.38 -28.46
C GLY A 303 11.64 -40.83 -27.21
N ALA A 304 10.35 -41.12 -27.09
CA ALA A 304 9.48 -40.78 -25.96
C ALA A 304 9.06 -42.05 -25.19
N GLY A 305 10.00 -43.01 -25.10
CA GLY A 305 9.89 -44.21 -24.26
C GLY A 305 10.35 -43.96 -22.82
N THR A 306 10.73 -45.02 -22.11
CA THR A 306 11.11 -44.93 -20.69
C THR A 306 12.27 -43.96 -20.46
N LEU A 307 13.32 -44.03 -21.28
CA LEU A 307 14.46 -43.14 -21.17
C LEU A 307 14.07 -41.69 -21.48
N GLY A 308 13.40 -41.45 -22.60
CA GLY A 308 12.98 -40.11 -23.03
C GLY A 308 12.11 -39.41 -21.98
N CYS A 309 11.15 -40.12 -21.40
CA CYS A 309 10.28 -39.58 -20.35
C CYS A 309 11.06 -39.19 -19.08
N ASN A 310 12.00 -40.03 -18.62
CA ASN A 310 12.80 -39.72 -17.44
C ASN A 310 13.77 -38.56 -17.69
N VAL A 311 14.48 -38.59 -18.83
CA VAL A 311 15.40 -37.52 -19.24
C VAL A 311 14.66 -36.18 -19.33
N ALA A 312 13.47 -36.15 -19.95
CA ALA A 312 12.69 -34.92 -20.06
C ALA A 312 12.31 -34.33 -18.69
N ARG A 313 11.89 -35.16 -17.74
CA ARG A 313 11.59 -34.71 -16.37
C ARG A 313 12.83 -34.18 -15.66
N THR A 314 13.98 -34.83 -15.85
CA THR A 314 15.25 -34.36 -15.29
C THR A 314 15.68 -33.03 -15.91
N LEU A 315 15.59 -32.88 -17.24
CA LEU A 315 15.94 -31.64 -17.96
C LEU A 315 15.07 -30.47 -17.48
N MET A 316 13.76 -30.70 -17.33
CA MET A 316 12.84 -29.70 -16.79
C MET A 316 13.20 -29.30 -15.35
N GLY A 317 13.56 -30.27 -14.51
CA GLY A 317 14.03 -30.02 -13.14
C GLY A 317 15.32 -29.19 -13.07
N TRP A 318 16.18 -29.28 -14.09
CA TRP A 318 17.39 -28.45 -14.24
C TRP A 318 17.14 -27.09 -14.89
N GLY A 319 15.89 -26.76 -15.26
CA GLY A 319 15.53 -25.47 -15.83
C GLY A 319 15.54 -25.41 -17.35
N VAL A 320 15.75 -26.53 -18.05
CA VAL A 320 15.63 -26.56 -19.52
C VAL A 320 14.20 -26.29 -19.93
N ARG A 321 14.01 -25.31 -20.83
CA ARG A 321 12.69 -24.88 -21.29
C ARG A 321 12.31 -25.45 -22.64
N HIS A 322 13.28 -25.73 -23.51
CA HIS A 322 13.03 -26.17 -24.88
C HIS A 322 13.32 -27.66 -25.04
N ILE A 323 12.27 -28.48 -25.13
CA ILE A 323 12.37 -29.93 -25.28
C ILE A 323 11.51 -30.36 -26.45
N THR A 324 12.08 -31.04 -27.45
CA THR A 324 11.35 -31.55 -28.61
C THR A 324 11.43 -33.07 -28.64
N PHE A 325 10.30 -33.75 -28.79
CA PHE A 325 10.26 -35.21 -28.90
C PHE A 325 10.13 -35.68 -30.34
N VAL A 326 10.81 -36.77 -30.66
CA VAL A 326 10.61 -37.51 -31.91
C VAL A 326 10.32 -38.96 -31.57
N ASP A 327 9.10 -39.41 -31.83
CA ASP A 327 8.69 -40.80 -31.63
C ASP A 327 7.53 -41.14 -32.58
N ASN A 328 7.61 -42.29 -33.25
CA ASN A 328 6.61 -42.75 -34.21
C ASN A 328 5.60 -43.75 -33.62
N ALA A 329 5.80 -44.18 -32.36
CA ALA A 329 4.97 -45.18 -31.73
C ALA A 329 3.74 -44.56 -31.02
N LYS A 330 2.77 -45.42 -30.76
CA LYS A 330 1.59 -45.12 -29.94
C LYS A 330 1.75 -45.67 -28.53
N ILE A 331 1.01 -45.09 -27.59
CA ILE A 331 0.99 -45.53 -26.19
C ILE A 331 0.14 -46.81 -26.08
N SER A 332 0.68 -47.81 -25.39
CA SER A 332 0.02 -49.08 -25.07
C SER A 332 -0.23 -49.22 -23.57
N TYR A 333 -1.15 -50.09 -23.17
CA TYR A 333 -1.52 -50.32 -21.76
C TYR A 333 -0.35 -50.65 -20.82
N SER A 334 0.72 -51.24 -21.35
CA SER A 334 1.92 -51.58 -20.55
C SER A 334 2.88 -50.39 -20.34
N ASN A 335 2.65 -49.25 -21.00
CA ASN A 335 3.56 -48.11 -20.98
C ASN A 335 3.47 -47.23 -19.72
N PRO A 336 2.30 -46.82 -19.20
CA PRO A 336 2.20 -45.89 -18.07
C PRO A 336 3.04 -46.28 -16.85
N VAL A 337 3.09 -47.58 -16.53
CA VAL A 337 3.89 -48.09 -15.40
C VAL A 337 5.41 -48.01 -15.58
N ARG A 338 5.90 -47.79 -16.81
CA ARG A 338 7.34 -47.69 -17.15
C ARG A 338 7.72 -46.32 -17.74
N GLN A 339 6.75 -45.49 -18.12
CA GLN A 339 6.94 -44.27 -18.89
C GLN A 339 6.22 -43.11 -18.16
N PRO A 340 6.92 -42.38 -17.27
CA PRO A 340 6.32 -41.52 -16.25
C PRO A 340 5.67 -40.23 -16.75
N LEU A 341 5.48 -40.09 -18.06
CA LEU A 341 4.70 -39.01 -18.66
C LEU A 341 3.28 -39.45 -19.01
N TYR A 342 3.00 -40.75 -19.15
CA TYR A 342 1.72 -41.23 -19.66
C TYR A 342 0.83 -41.77 -18.56
N GLU A 343 -0.47 -41.58 -18.72
CA GLU A 343 -1.49 -42.11 -17.83
C GLU A 343 -2.34 -43.18 -18.54
N PHE A 344 -3.16 -43.90 -17.78
CA PHE A 344 -4.03 -44.95 -18.32
C PHE A 344 -4.95 -44.43 -19.43
N GLU A 345 -5.48 -43.21 -19.30
CA GLU A 345 -6.34 -42.58 -20.29
C GLU A 345 -5.67 -42.38 -21.66
N ASP A 346 -4.34 -42.27 -21.72
CA ASP A 346 -3.61 -42.08 -22.97
C ASP A 346 -3.53 -43.38 -23.81
N CYS A 347 -3.88 -44.52 -23.21
CA CYS A 347 -3.92 -45.83 -23.85
C CYS A 347 -5.25 -46.11 -24.56
N LEU A 348 -6.31 -45.37 -24.21
CA LEU A 348 -7.67 -45.60 -24.70
C LEU A 348 -7.78 -45.26 -26.21
N GLY A 349 -8.78 -45.81 -26.89
CA GLY A 349 -9.05 -45.49 -28.29
C GLY A 349 -7.94 -45.91 -29.27
N GLY A 350 -7.17 -46.95 -28.94
CA GLY A 350 -6.03 -47.41 -29.76
C GLY A 350 -4.71 -46.67 -29.48
N GLY A 351 -4.66 -45.88 -28.41
CA GLY A 351 -3.45 -45.21 -27.93
C GLY A 351 -3.13 -43.91 -28.66
N LYS A 352 -2.82 -42.85 -27.89
CA LYS A 352 -2.33 -41.59 -28.45
C LYS A 352 -0.91 -41.74 -29.01
N SER A 353 -0.52 -40.84 -29.93
CA SER A 353 0.88 -40.71 -30.38
C SER A 353 1.77 -40.32 -29.21
N LYS A 354 2.89 -41.04 -29.01
CA LYS A 354 3.79 -40.81 -27.88
C LYS A 354 4.38 -39.41 -27.87
N ALA A 355 4.89 -38.94 -29.01
CA ALA A 355 5.53 -37.62 -29.09
C ALA A 355 4.55 -36.51 -28.70
N LEU A 356 3.35 -36.52 -29.27
CA LEU A 356 2.33 -35.49 -28.99
C LEU A 356 1.79 -35.58 -27.55
N ALA A 357 1.59 -36.78 -27.03
CA ALA A 357 1.15 -36.97 -25.65
C ALA A 357 2.23 -36.54 -24.64
N ALA A 358 3.51 -36.79 -24.93
CA ALA A 358 4.62 -36.34 -24.09
C ALA A 358 4.68 -34.80 -24.02
N VAL A 359 4.51 -34.12 -25.16
CA VAL A 359 4.42 -32.66 -25.24
C VAL A 359 3.30 -32.11 -24.35
N ASP A 360 2.08 -32.63 -24.49
CA ASP A 360 0.91 -32.22 -23.69
C ASP A 360 1.16 -32.43 -22.18
N ARG A 361 1.76 -33.56 -21.82
CA ARG A 361 2.06 -33.91 -20.42
C ARG A 361 3.14 -33.03 -19.82
N LEU A 362 4.19 -32.67 -20.57
CA LEU A 362 5.18 -31.70 -20.08
C LEU A 362 4.53 -30.33 -19.81
N GLY A 363 3.66 -29.85 -20.72
CA GLY A 363 2.95 -28.58 -20.56
C GLY A 363 2.02 -28.57 -19.34
N LYS A 364 1.41 -29.72 -19.01
CA LYS A 364 0.60 -29.89 -17.79
C LYS A 364 1.43 -29.91 -16.51
N ILE A 365 2.64 -30.46 -16.54
CA ILE A 365 3.55 -30.50 -15.39
C ILE A 365 4.12 -29.11 -15.11
N PHE A 366 4.60 -28.42 -16.15
CA PHE A 366 5.20 -27.10 -16.03
C PHE A 366 4.82 -26.22 -17.23
N PRO A 367 3.94 -25.22 -17.05
CA PRO A 367 3.47 -24.38 -18.15
C PRO A 367 4.54 -23.56 -18.87
N GLY A 368 5.70 -23.33 -18.25
CA GLY A 368 6.83 -22.59 -18.84
C GLY A 368 7.71 -23.41 -19.80
N VAL A 369 7.38 -24.69 -20.04
CA VAL A 369 8.08 -25.52 -21.03
C VAL A 369 7.55 -25.22 -22.43
N VAL A 370 8.47 -25.12 -23.40
CA VAL A 370 8.18 -24.94 -24.81
C VAL A 370 8.58 -26.22 -25.53
N SER A 371 7.56 -26.98 -25.92
CA SER A 371 7.73 -28.30 -26.54
C SER A 371 6.90 -28.36 -27.82
N PRO A 372 7.51 -28.07 -29.00
CA PRO A 372 6.80 -28.07 -30.27
C PRO A 372 6.55 -29.48 -30.83
#